data_AF-A0A842M9W7-F1
#
_entry.id   AF-A0A842M9W7-F1
#
_cell.length_a   1.000
_cell.length_b   1.000
_cell.length_c   1.000
_cell.angle_alpha   90.00
_cell.angle_beta   90.00
_cell.angle_gamma   90.00
#
_symmetry.space_group_name_H-M   'P 1'
#
loop_
_entity.id
_entity.type
_entity.pdbx_description
1 polymer ?
#
loop_
_entity_poly.entity_id
_entity_poly.type
_entity_poly.pdbx_seq_one_letter_code
_entity_poly.pdbx_strand_id
1 'polypeptide(L)'
;MNFWDECLLKHYKDTPASVSVVSGKWKTGKTDFALFLAVDELRDRLGVVEEVASNIRADDPSVSYINNFVDLDTWLFRNRKRKVFIFDEALKAAPSRSAMSKLNVKWMQYVPELSKARCHLFVITQEEAYMEKLFIHPTFIRARWIKKSLKTVDLISQLYHGEVCRFNDIPKSKVSFDPYCIATWQMEPDAEMSVVDNDILAAVAYARGEKTHEIMQKFGFRYRSEFTNAIKRAINKMYNVHKRGERAEVPEDNTEMDESLALPSV
;
A
#
# COMPACT_ATOMS: atom_id res chain seq x y z
N MET A 1 -16.34 -26.76 6.31
CA MET A 1 -15.34 -25.70 6.10
C MET A 1 -13.99 -26.31 6.43
N ASN A 2 -13.02 -26.23 5.53
CA ASN A 2 -11.71 -26.87 5.79
C ASN A 2 -10.87 -25.99 6.75
N PHE A 3 -9.81 -26.55 7.32
CA PHE A 3 -8.98 -25.83 8.30
C PHE A 3 -8.33 -24.57 7.71
N TRP A 4 -7.99 -24.59 6.42
CA TRP A 4 -7.47 -23.42 5.71
C TRP A 4 -8.47 -22.26 5.70
N ASP A 5 -9.72 -22.51 5.32
CA ASP A 5 -10.80 -21.52 5.35
C ASP A 5 -11.00 -20.95 6.75
N GLU A 6 -10.94 -21.80 7.78
CA GLU A 6 -11.05 -21.38 9.18
C GLU A 6 -9.96 -20.38 9.55
N CYS A 7 -8.71 -20.68 9.20
CA CYS A 7 -7.60 -19.76 9.40
C CYS A 7 -7.86 -18.43 8.69
N LEU A 8 -8.28 -18.47 7.43
CA LEU A 8 -8.48 -17.24 6.64
C LEU A 8 -9.62 -16.36 7.20
N LEU A 9 -10.77 -16.95 7.53
CA LEU A 9 -11.89 -16.18 8.06
C LEU A 9 -11.55 -15.57 9.43
N LYS A 10 -10.93 -16.34 10.33
CA LYS A 10 -10.51 -15.84 11.64
C LYS A 10 -9.51 -14.69 11.53
N HIS A 11 -8.59 -14.71 10.57
CA HIS A 11 -7.55 -13.68 10.43
C HIS A 11 -8.00 -12.44 9.66
N TYR A 12 -8.94 -12.56 8.73
CA TYR A 12 -9.22 -11.50 7.77
C TYR A 12 -10.68 -11.00 7.78
N LYS A 13 -11.61 -11.84 8.25
CA LYS A 13 -13.03 -11.49 8.35
C LYS A 13 -13.41 -11.04 9.76
N ASP A 14 -13.00 -11.81 10.76
CA ASP A 14 -13.53 -11.71 12.14
C ASP A 14 -12.67 -10.81 13.06
N THR A 15 -11.47 -10.46 12.62
CA THR A 15 -10.56 -9.58 13.36
C THR A 15 -10.46 -8.19 12.70
N PRO A 16 -10.15 -7.14 13.49
CA PRO A 16 -9.83 -5.84 12.95
C PRO A 16 -8.67 -5.89 11.96
N ALA A 17 -8.72 -4.99 10.99
CA ALA A 17 -7.72 -4.92 9.93
C ALA A 17 -6.32 -4.63 10.50
N SER A 18 -5.32 -5.39 10.04
CA SER A 18 -4.06 -5.58 10.77
C SER A 18 -2.89 -5.94 9.85
N VAL A 19 -1.73 -6.30 10.42
CA VAL A 19 -0.53 -6.68 9.68
C VAL A 19 -0.40 -8.20 9.59
N SER A 20 -0.19 -8.71 8.38
CA SER A 20 0.27 -10.07 8.12
C SER A 20 1.67 -10.01 7.50
N VAL A 21 2.60 -10.80 8.02
CA VAL A 21 3.96 -10.87 7.49
C VAL A 21 4.11 -12.14 6.67
N VAL A 22 4.58 -12.01 5.43
CA VAL A 22 4.92 -13.13 4.55
C VAL A 22 6.44 -13.20 4.43
N SER A 23 7.05 -14.19 5.08
CA SER A 23 8.51 -14.36 5.15
C SER A 23 8.99 -15.67 4.52
N GLY A 24 10.29 -15.81 4.30
CA GLY A 24 10.87 -17.01 3.70
C GLY A 24 12.06 -16.73 2.78
N LYS A 25 12.82 -17.79 2.48
CA LYS A 25 14.04 -17.72 1.68
C LYS A 25 13.79 -17.18 0.26
N TRP A 26 14.87 -16.80 -0.43
CA TRP A 26 14.81 -16.40 -1.83
C TRP A 26 14.18 -17.52 -2.68
N LYS A 27 13.38 -17.15 -3.71
CA LYS A 27 12.71 -18.08 -4.65
C LYS A 27 11.73 -19.11 -4.03
N THR A 28 11.21 -18.89 -2.82
CA THR A 28 10.15 -19.76 -2.26
C THR A 28 8.73 -19.40 -2.70
N GLY A 29 8.55 -18.35 -3.51
CA GLY A 29 7.24 -17.91 -4.01
C GLY A 29 6.44 -17.04 -3.05
N LYS A 30 7.09 -16.18 -2.25
CA LYS A 30 6.41 -15.28 -1.29
C LYS A 30 5.45 -14.31 -1.96
N THR A 31 5.92 -13.61 -2.98
CA THR A 31 5.13 -12.63 -3.76
C THR A 31 3.93 -13.28 -4.40
N ASP A 32 4.15 -14.42 -5.06
CA ASP A 32 3.09 -15.25 -5.65
C ASP A 32 2.07 -15.72 -4.58
N PHE A 33 2.56 -16.17 -3.42
CA PHE A 33 1.70 -16.56 -2.31
C PHE A 33 0.86 -15.42 -1.75
N ALA A 34 1.43 -14.21 -1.60
CA ALA A 34 0.69 -13.04 -1.12
C ALA A 34 -0.42 -12.62 -2.10
N LEU A 35 -0.14 -12.66 -3.40
CA LEU A 35 -1.14 -12.43 -4.45
C LEU A 35 -2.22 -13.51 -4.43
N PHE A 36 -1.83 -14.79 -4.35
CA PHE A 36 -2.77 -15.92 -4.21
C PHE A 36 -3.71 -15.71 -3.01
N LEU A 37 -3.14 -15.37 -1.85
CA LEU A 37 -3.93 -15.17 -0.64
C LEU A 37 -4.87 -13.97 -0.76
N ALA A 38 -4.39 -12.82 -1.25
CA ALA A 38 -5.19 -11.60 -1.31
C ALA A 38 -6.27 -11.64 -2.40
N VAL A 39 -5.92 -12.14 -3.58
CA VAL A 39 -6.76 -12.12 -4.78
C VAL A 39 -7.58 -13.39 -4.87
N ASP A 40 -6.93 -14.54 -5.06
CA ASP A 40 -7.62 -15.78 -5.38
C ASP A 40 -8.47 -16.26 -4.20
N GLU A 41 -7.94 -16.17 -2.99
CA GLU A 41 -8.59 -16.69 -1.78
C GLU A 41 -9.52 -15.67 -1.12
N LEU A 42 -8.97 -14.52 -0.69
CA LEU A 42 -9.73 -13.57 0.13
C LEU A 42 -10.73 -12.75 -0.66
N ARG A 43 -10.40 -12.34 -1.89
CA ARG A 43 -11.31 -11.57 -2.75
C ARG A 43 -12.23 -12.48 -3.54
N ASP A 44 -11.67 -13.37 -4.37
CA ASP A 44 -12.45 -14.08 -5.39
C ASP A 44 -13.21 -15.29 -4.82
N ARG A 45 -12.56 -16.12 -3.99
CA ARG A 45 -13.19 -17.33 -3.45
C ARG A 45 -14.05 -17.08 -2.21
N LEU A 46 -13.55 -16.32 -1.24
CA LEU A 46 -14.22 -16.11 0.04
C LEU A 46 -15.03 -14.81 0.12
N GLY A 47 -14.80 -13.83 -0.76
CA GLY A 47 -15.50 -12.54 -0.73
C GLY A 47 -15.31 -11.73 0.56
N VAL A 48 -14.19 -11.93 1.25
CA VAL A 48 -13.83 -11.23 2.50
C VAL A 48 -13.24 -9.85 2.21
N VAL A 49 -12.54 -9.73 1.08
CA VAL A 49 -11.87 -8.50 0.64
C VAL A 49 -12.52 -8.03 -0.65
N GLU A 50 -12.69 -6.72 -0.79
CA GLU A 50 -13.33 -6.12 -1.96
C GLU A 50 -12.34 -5.36 -2.83
N GLU A 51 -11.24 -4.84 -2.26
CA GLU A 51 -10.22 -4.09 -2.99
C GLU A 51 -8.82 -4.58 -2.63
N VAL A 52 -7.99 -4.78 -3.65
CA VAL A 52 -6.59 -5.20 -3.48
C VAL A 52 -5.71 -4.16 -4.17
N ALA A 53 -4.67 -3.73 -3.47
CA ALA A 53 -3.62 -2.88 -4.03
C ALA A 53 -2.24 -3.42 -3.65
N SER A 54 -1.23 -3.05 -4.41
CA SER A 54 0.13 -3.56 -4.25
C SER A 54 1.18 -2.58 -4.78
N ASN A 55 2.39 -2.60 -4.22
CA ASN A 55 3.57 -1.98 -4.86
C ASN A 55 4.27 -2.90 -5.87
N ILE A 56 3.72 -4.08 -6.12
CA ILE A 56 4.13 -4.99 -7.20
C ILE A 56 3.30 -4.64 -8.44
N ARG A 57 3.96 -4.54 -9.60
CA ARG A 57 3.27 -4.40 -10.89
C ARG A 57 2.70 -5.77 -11.29
N ALA A 58 1.39 -5.94 -11.06
CA ALA A 58 0.63 -7.10 -11.47
C ALA A 58 -0.07 -6.82 -12.81
N ASP A 59 -0.21 -7.85 -13.64
CA ASP A 59 -0.92 -7.77 -14.92
C ASP A 59 -2.45 -7.80 -14.75
N ASP A 60 -2.94 -8.09 -13.54
CA ASP A 60 -4.36 -8.09 -13.22
C ASP A 60 -4.86 -6.65 -12.98
N PRO A 61 -5.75 -6.10 -13.82
CA PRO A 61 -6.25 -4.73 -13.70
C PRO A 61 -7.08 -4.48 -12.43
N SER A 62 -7.52 -5.55 -11.75
CA SER A 62 -8.25 -5.45 -10.48
C SER A 62 -7.33 -5.24 -9.27
N VAL A 63 -6.01 -5.35 -9.44
CA VAL A 63 -5.00 -5.03 -8.43
C VAL A 63 -4.45 -3.64 -8.71
N SER A 64 -4.75 -2.66 -7.83
CA SER A 64 -4.26 -1.30 -8.02
C SER A 64 -2.76 -1.21 -7.71
N TYR A 65 -1.96 -0.71 -8.64
CA TYR A 65 -0.56 -0.39 -8.38
C TYR A 65 -0.46 0.90 -7.57
N ILE A 66 0.22 0.84 -6.42
CA ILE A 66 0.47 1.97 -5.53
C ILE A 66 1.90 1.83 -5.05
N ASN A 67 2.74 2.85 -5.28
CA ASN A 67 4.14 2.86 -4.89
C ASN A 67 4.52 4.03 -3.97
N ASN A 68 3.54 4.81 -3.48
CA ASN A 68 3.79 5.99 -2.68
C ASN A 68 2.72 6.20 -1.60
N PHE A 69 3.05 7.02 -0.60
CA PHE A 69 2.15 7.25 0.54
C PHE A 69 0.93 8.13 0.21
N VAL A 70 1.00 8.98 -0.82
CA VAL A 70 -0.13 9.87 -1.21
C VAL A 70 -1.24 9.06 -1.84
N ASP A 71 -0.89 8.18 -2.76
CA ASP A 71 -1.83 7.27 -3.42
C ASP A 71 -2.35 6.22 -2.42
N LEU A 72 -1.49 5.75 -1.51
CA LEU A 72 -1.90 4.85 -0.43
C LEU A 72 -2.95 5.50 0.48
N ASP A 73 -2.73 6.74 0.93
CA ASP A 73 -3.70 7.46 1.76
C ASP A 73 -5.06 7.59 1.08
N THR A 74 -5.02 8.04 -0.18
CA THR A 74 -6.21 8.22 -1.00
C THR A 74 -6.96 6.90 -1.14
N TRP A 75 -6.25 5.81 -1.44
CA TRP A 75 -6.85 4.49 -1.61
C TRP A 75 -7.37 3.90 -0.29
N LEU A 76 -6.67 4.08 0.83
CA LEU A 76 -7.09 3.60 2.15
C LEU A 76 -8.42 4.22 2.57
N PHE A 77 -8.55 5.55 2.42
CA PHE A 77 -9.67 6.31 3.00
C PHE A 77 -10.77 6.74 2.02
N ARG A 78 -10.62 6.49 0.71
CA ARG A 78 -11.66 6.84 -0.29
C ARG A 78 -13.03 6.20 -0.02
N ASN A 79 -13.06 5.01 0.58
CA ASN A 79 -14.28 4.26 0.85
C ASN A 79 -14.12 3.33 2.06
N ARG A 80 -15.24 2.78 2.55
CA ARG A 80 -15.27 1.87 3.71
C ARG A 80 -15.26 0.38 3.37
N LYS A 81 -14.85 0.03 2.15
CA LYS A 81 -14.71 -1.38 1.73
C LYS A 81 -13.58 -2.07 2.46
N ARG A 82 -13.67 -3.39 2.59
CA ARG A 82 -12.57 -4.22 3.15
C ARG A 82 -11.45 -4.32 2.13
N LYS A 83 -10.22 -3.99 2.52
CA LYS A 83 -9.08 -3.91 1.61
C LYS A 83 -7.90 -4.77 2.04
N VAL A 84 -7.05 -5.14 1.09
CA VAL A 84 -5.72 -5.68 1.34
C VAL A 84 -4.70 -4.87 0.57
N PHE A 85 -3.66 -4.39 1.25
CA PHE A 85 -2.49 -3.80 0.61
C PHE A 85 -1.30 -4.78 0.71
N ILE A 86 -0.68 -5.12 -0.41
CA ILE A 86 0.52 -5.96 -0.46
C ILE A 86 1.74 -5.06 -0.61
N PHE A 87 2.64 -5.15 0.35
CA PHE A 87 3.87 -4.39 0.40
C PHE A 87 5.07 -5.35 0.27
N ASP A 88 5.59 -5.46 -0.95
CA ASP A 88 6.78 -6.25 -1.26
C ASP A 88 8.08 -5.47 -1.05
N GLU A 89 9.14 -6.23 -0.78
CA GLU A 89 10.50 -5.75 -0.49
C GLU A 89 10.58 -4.74 0.68
N ALA A 90 9.84 -5.00 1.76
CA ALA A 90 9.83 -4.12 2.94
C ALA A 90 11.22 -3.85 3.56
N LEU A 91 12.20 -4.72 3.34
CA LEU A 91 13.58 -4.51 3.80
C LEU A 91 14.30 -3.34 3.12
N LYS A 92 14.06 -3.11 1.83
CA LYS A 92 14.70 -2.01 1.10
C LYS A 92 13.98 -0.69 1.38
N ALA A 93 12.66 -0.73 1.48
CA ALA A 93 11.84 0.45 1.67
C ALA A 93 11.66 0.89 3.13
N ALA A 94 11.73 -0.05 4.09
CA ALA A 94 11.60 0.22 5.52
C ALA A 94 12.56 -0.63 6.38
N PRO A 95 13.89 -0.40 6.27
CA PRO A 95 14.87 -1.12 7.08
C PRO A 95 14.79 -0.70 8.55
N SER A 96 14.97 -1.65 9.46
CA SER A 96 14.97 -1.40 10.92
C SER A 96 16.09 -0.49 11.40
N ARG A 97 17.20 -0.41 10.65
CA ARG A 97 18.37 0.42 10.97
C ARG A 97 18.14 1.91 10.71
N SER A 98 17.07 2.27 9.99
CA SER A 98 16.72 3.64 9.63
C SER A 98 15.35 4.03 10.17
N ALA A 99 15.09 3.72 11.45
CA ALA A 99 13.82 4.02 12.13
C ALA A 99 13.38 5.48 12.04
N MET A 100 14.33 6.42 11.94
CA MET A 100 14.08 7.87 11.78
C MET A 100 13.98 8.32 10.31
N SER A 101 14.07 7.40 9.35
CA SER A 101 13.82 7.75 7.96
C SER A 101 12.37 8.22 7.78
N LYS A 102 12.17 9.16 6.86
CA LYS A 102 10.84 9.70 6.54
C LYS A 102 9.83 8.59 6.21
N LEU A 103 10.29 7.51 5.57
CA LEU A 103 9.48 6.35 5.22
C LEU A 103 9.00 5.57 6.45
N ASN A 104 9.92 5.23 7.38
CA ASN A 104 9.54 4.50 8.60
C ASN A 104 8.62 5.34 9.49
N VAL A 105 8.89 6.64 9.61
CA VAL A 105 8.02 7.59 10.34
C VAL A 105 6.62 7.62 9.75
N LYS A 106 6.49 7.55 8.43
CA LYS A 106 5.17 7.45 7.79
C LYS A 106 4.47 6.12 8.05
N TRP A 107 5.17 5.00 7.99
CA TRP A 107 4.58 3.71 8.37
C TRP A 107 4.10 3.69 9.83
N MET A 108 4.82 4.34 10.76
CA MET A 108 4.37 4.55 12.14
C MET A 108 3.04 5.29 12.27
N GLN A 109 2.73 6.17 11.31
CA GLN A 109 1.45 6.87 11.25
C GLN A 109 0.34 5.99 10.64
N TYR A 110 0.64 5.21 9.60
CA TYR A 110 -0.39 4.44 8.88
C TYR A 110 -0.78 3.12 9.53
N VAL A 111 0.16 2.36 10.11
CA VAL A 111 -0.15 1.04 10.66
C VAL A 111 -1.24 1.09 11.74
N PRO A 112 -1.24 2.05 12.69
CA PRO A 112 -2.35 2.21 13.64
C PRO A 112 -3.70 2.54 12.98
N GLU A 113 -3.68 3.20 11.82
CA GLU A 113 -4.89 3.66 11.12
C GLU A 113 -5.50 2.58 10.20
N LEU A 114 -4.78 1.48 9.92
CA LEU A 114 -5.23 0.38 9.07
C LEU A 114 -6.62 -0.16 9.46
N SER A 115 -6.87 -0.31 10.77
CA SER A 115 -8.17 -0.76 11.29
C SER A 115 -9.31 0.21 10.94
N LYS A 116 -9.07 1.52 10.95
CA LYS A 116 -10.06 2.55 10.55
C LYS A 116 -10.30 2.52 9.04
N ALA A 117 -9.25 2.27 8.26
CA ALA A 117 -9.32 2.11 6.80
C ALA A 117 -9.91 0.76 6.35
N ARG A 118 -10.14 -0.18 7.30
CA ARG A 118 -10.53 -1.57 7.04
C ARG A 118 -9.56 -2.28 6.07
N CYS A 119 -8.27 -1.97 6.19
CA CYS A 119 -7.22 -2.51 5.33
C CYS A 119 -6.31 -3.47 6.09
N HIS A 120 -6.15 -4.69 5.58
CA HIS A 120 -5.09 -5.58 6.03
C HIS A 120 -3.81 -5.31 5.23
N LEU A 121 -2.68 -5.19 5.92
CA LEU A 121 -1.37 -4.96 5.31
C LEU A 121 -0.62 -6.27 5.24
N PHE A 122 -0.26 -6.72 4.04
CA PHE A 122 0.59 -7.89 3.81
C PHE A 122 2.00 -7.42 3.54
N VAL A 123 2.90 -7.63 4.50
CA VAL A 123 4.29 -7.22 4.39
C VAL A 123 5.14 -8.41 3.99
N ILE A 124 5.75 -8.35 2.81
CA ILE A 124 6.62 -9.42 2.31
C ILE A 124 8.08 -9.07 2.65
N THR A 125 8.78 -10.02 3.26
CA THR A 125 10.19 -9.87 3.61
C THR A 125 10.95 -11.18 3.45
N GLN A 126 12.27 -11.11 3.31
CA GLN A 126 13.13 -12.30 3.35
C GLN A 126 13.46 -12.70 4.78
N GLU A 127 13.75 -11.69 5.60
CA GLU A 127 14.21 -11.83 6.97
C GLU A 127 13.52 -10.78 7.83
N GLU A 128 12.87 -11.22 8.89
CA GLU A 128 12.00 -10.35 9.68
C GLU A 128 12.80 -9.46 10.64
N ALA A 129 13.99 -9.91 11.05
CA ALA A 129 14.87 -9.18 11.96
C ALA A 129 15.35 -7.82 11.41
N TYR A 130 15.41 -7.66 10.08
CA TYR A 130 15.89 -6.45 9.43
C TYR A 130 14.78 -5.49 9.00
N MET A 131 13.52 -5.86 9.21
CA MET A 131 12.35 -5.09 8.82
C MET A 131 11.91 -4.15 9.95
N GLU A 132 11.25 -3.04 9.62
CA GLU A 132 10.62 -2.13 10.59
C GLU A 132 9.84 -2.91 11.66
N LYS A 133 10.21 -2.68 12.92
CA LYS A 133 9.72 -3.42 14.10
C LYS A 133 8.22 -3.25 14.30
N LEU A 134 7.67 -2.14 13.82
CA LEU A 134 6.24 -1.89 13.85
C LEU A 134 5.41 -3.01 13.19
N PHE A 135 5.89 -3.57 12.07
CA PHE A 135 5.18 -4.62 11.35
C PHE A 135 5.16 -5.96 12.10
N ILE A 136 6.13 -6.20 12.98
CA ILE A 136 6.20 -7.39 13.84
C ILE A 136 5.72 -7.14 15.27
N HIS A 137 5.25 -5.93 15.58
CA HIS A 137 4.83 -5.58 16.92
C HIS A 137 3.58 -6.39 17.31
N PRO A 138 3.54 -7.04 18.50
CA PRO A 138 2.44 -7.91 18.93
C PRO A 138 1.04 -7.30 18.85
N THR A 139 0.95 -5.97 18.98
CA THR A 139 -0.32 -5.22 18.85
C THR A 139 -0.91 -5.31 17.43
N PHE A 140 -0.06 -5.27 16.40
CA PHE A 140 -0.48 -5.12 15.00
C PHE A 140 -0.37 -6.42 14.21
N ILE A 141 0.62 -7.26 14.51
CA ILE A 141 0.79 -8.52 13.80
C ILE A 141 -0.30 -9.52 14.17
N ARG A 142 -0.95 -10.10 13.16
CA ARG A 142 -1.95 -11.18 13.33
C ARG A 142 -1.51 -12.50 12.76
N ALA A 143 -0.85 -12.49 11.61
CA ALA A 143 -0.41 -13.70 10.94
C ALA A 143 1.05 -13.58 10.53
N ARG A 144 1.81 -14.65 10.76
CA ARG A 144 3.14 -14.86 10.18
C ARG A 144 3.06 -16.05 9.24
N TRP A 145 3.12 -15.79 7.95
CA TRP A 145 3.15 -16.79 6.90
C TRP A 145 4.58 -17.03 6.48
N ILE A 146 5.13 -18.19 6.83
CA ILE A 146 6.52 -18.57 6.54
C ILE A 146 6.53 -19.52 5.36
N LYS A 147 6.99 -19.02 4.21
CA LYS A 147 7.02 -19.77 2.96
C LYS A 147 8.24 -20.69 2.90
N LYS A 148 8.00 -22.00 2.95
CA LYS A 148 9.04 -23.04 2.99
C LYS A 148 9.49 -23.51 1.61
N SER A 149 8.54 -23.65 0.69
CA SER A 149 8.74 -24.04 -0.71
C SER A 149 7.65 -23.39 -1.56
N LEU A 150 7.66 -23.57 -2.89
CA LEU A 150 6.58 -23.08 -3.75
C LEU A 150 5.20 -23.59 -3.31
N LYS A 151 5.11 -24.83 -2.82
CA LYS A 151 3.82 -25.47 -2.46
C LYS A 151 3.52 -25.53 -0.97
N THR A 152 4.49 -25.24 -0.10
CA THR A 152 4.31 -25.38 1.36
C THR A 152 4.46 -24.04 2.08
N VAL A 153 3.51 -23.73 2.97
CA VAL A 153 3.54 -22.54 3.84
C VAL A 153 3.17 -22.91 5.27
N ASP A 154 3.85 -22.31 6.23
CA ASP A 154 3.53 -22.43 7.65
C ASP A 154 2.88 -21.13 8.12
N LEU A 155 1.78 -21.22 8.88
CA LEU A 155 1.17 -20.10 9.59
C LEU A 155 1.55 -20.17 11.07
N ILE A 156 1.99 -19.05 11.63
CA ILE A 156 2.14 -18.85 13.07
C ILE A 156 1.29 -17.65 13.46
N SER A 157 0.43 -17.81 14.47
CA SER A 157 -0.49 -16.77 14.92
C SER A 157 -0.78 -16.87 16.41
N GLN A 158 -1.05 -15.71 17.03
CA GLN A 158 -1.54 -15.64 18.40
C GLN A 158 -2.91 -16.33 18.58
N LEU A 159 -3.72 -16.39 17.51
CA LEU A 159 -5.02 -17.07 17.53
C LEU A 159 -4.90 -18.59 17.72
N TYR A 160 -3.73 -19.15 17.44
CA TYR A 160 -3.40 -20.56 17.60
C TYR A 160 -2.27 -20.75 18.61
N HIS A 161 -2.17 -19.88 19.62
CA HIS A 161 -1.17 -19.97 20.70
C HIS A 161 0.29 -20.06 20.21
N GLY A 162 0.56 -19.54 19.00
CA GLY A 162 1.89 -19.62 18.39
C GLY A 162 2.24 -20.99 17.79
N GLU A 163 1.28 -21.93 17.73
CA GLU A 163 1.47 -23.22 17.07
C GLU A 163 1.69 -23.03 15.55
N VAL A 164 2.43 -23.98 14.98
CA VAL A 164 2.76 -23.99 13.55
C VAL A 164 1.67 -24.73 12.79
N CYS A 165 0.82 -24.00 12.08
CA CYS A 165 -0.17 -24.57 11.19
C CYS A 165 0.43 -24.73 9.79
N ARG A 166 0.76 -25.95 9.37
CA ARG A 166 1.36 -26.24 8.06
C ARG A 166 0.31 -26.53 6.99
N PHE A 167 0.46 -25.88 5.84
CA PHE A 167 -0.35 -26.11 4.66
C PHE A 167 0.53 -26.55 3.48
N ASN A 168 0.08 -27.60 2.79
CA ASN A 168 0.74 -28.17 1.63
C ASN A 168 -0.12 -27.96 0.38
N ASP A 169 0.50 -28.20 -0.78
CA ASP A 169 -0.16 -28.12 -2.10
C ASP A 169 -0.84 -26.78 -2.37
N ILE A 170 -0.26 -25.69 -1.84
CA ILE A 170 -0.68 -24.33 -2.15
C ILE A 170 -0.47 -24.09 -3.66
N PRO A 171 -1.52 -23.74 -4.40
CA PRO A 171 -1.42 -23.48 -5.82
C PRO A 171 -0.68 -22.16 -6.09
N LYS A 172 -0.25 -21.99 -7.33
CA LYS A 172 0.26 -20.70 -7.82
C LYS A 172 -0.89 -19.70 -7.91
N SER A 173 -0.61 -18.42 -7.71
CA SER A 173 -1.62 -17.38 -7.99
C SER A 173 -2.03 -17.34 -9.46
N LYS A 174 -3.29 -16.98 -9.72
CA LYS A 174 -3.77 -16.66 -11.08
C LYS A 174 -3.28 -15.30 -11.57
N VAL A 175 -2.75 -14.46 -10.67
CA VAL A 175 -2.24 -13.13 -10.99
C VAL A 175 -0.83 -13.25 -11.54
N SER A 176 -0.65 -12.85 -12.80
CA SER A 176 0.67 -12.72 -13.42
C SER A 176 1.36 -11.44 -12.98
N PHE A 177 2.68 -11.52 -12.82
CA PHE A 177 3.56 -10.39 -12.48
C PHE A 177 4.98 -10.72 -12.94
N ASP A 178 5.81 -9.69 -13.13
CA ASP A 178 7.24 -9.86 -13.41
C ASP A 178 8.04 -10.01 -12.10
N PRO A 179 8.63 -11.19 -11.80
CA PRO A 179 9.40 -11.41 -10.58
C PRO A 179 10.75 -10.69 -10.57
N TYR A 180 11.19 -10.11 -11.70
CA TYR A 180 12.43 -9.34 -11.79
C TYR A 180 12.20 -7.83 -11.63
N CYS A 181 10.94 -7.39 -11.64
CA CYS A 181 10.58 -6.00 -11.40
C CYS A 181 10.79 -5.67 -9.91
N ILE A 182 11.59 -4.64 -9.64
CA ILE A 182 11.84 -4.17 -8.28
C ILE A 182 10.61 -3.37 -7.81
N ALA A 183 10.04 -3.78 -6.68
CA ALA A 183 8.95 -3.05 -6.05
C ALA A 183 9.51 -1.79 -5.36
N THR A 184 9.30 -0.63 -5.97
CA THR A 184 9.75 0.66 -5.41
C THR A 184 8.72 1.21 -4.42
N TRP A 185 9.20 2.00 -3.46
CA TRP A 185 8.35 2.74 -2.53
C TRP A 185 8.91 4.12 -2.25
N GLN A 186 8.06 5.13 -2.28
CA GLN A 186 8.46 6.53 -2.17
C GLN A 186 7.46 7.38 -1.38
N MET A 187 7.86 8.61 -1.05
CA MET A 187 7.03 9.51 -0.26
C MET A 187 5.87 10.09 -1.07
N GLU A 188 6.20 10.65 -2.22
CA GLU A 188 5.28 11.31 -3.14
C GLU A 188 5.33 10.56 -4.49
N PRO A 189 4.28 10.65 -5.31
CA PRO A 189 4.30 10.05 -6.65
C PRO A 189 5.40 10.71 -7.51
N ASP A 190 6.09 9.91 -8.31
CA ASP A 190 6.73 10.44 -9.53
C ASP A 190 5.62 11.13 -10.35
N ALA A 191 5.93 12.16 -11.13
CA ALA A 191 4.96 13.10 -11.73
C ALA A 191 3.76 12.50 -12.51
N GLU A 192 3.67 11.18 -12.64
CA GLU A 192 2.53 10.40 -13.09
C GLU A 192 1.74 9.80 -11.91
N MET A 193 0.59 10.39 -11.58
CA MET A 193 -0.45 9.70 -10.81
C MET A 193 -0.84 8.40 -11.52
N SER A 194 -0.46 7.25 -10.97
CA SER A 194 -0.80 5.93 -11.53
C SER A 194 -2.21 5.45 -11.17
N VAL A 195 -2.83 6.09 -10.17
CA VAL A 195 -4.26 5.91 -9.90
C VAL A 195 -5.02 6.77 -10.88
N VAL A 196 -5.59 6.13 -11.90
CA VAL A 196 -6.52 6.76 -12.85
C VAL A 196 -7.72 7.27 -12.07
N ASP A 197 -7.62 8.50 -11.58
CA ASP A 197 -8.68 9.16 -10.86
C ASP A 197 -9.71 9.63 -11.88
N ASN A 198 -10.80 8.87 -11.99
CA ASN A 198 -11.90 9.21 -12.88
C ASN A 198 -12.40 10.64 -12.66
N ASP A 199 -12.25 11.21 -11.45
CA ASP A 199 -12.56 12.62 -11.20
C ASP A 199 -11.63 13.55 -11.99
N ILE A 200 -10.32 13.27 -12.01
CA ILE A 200 -9.31 14.08 -12.71
C ILE A 200 -9.43 13.91 -14.22
N LEU A 201 -9.60 12.68 -14.70
CA LEU A 201 -9.82 12.44 -16.13
C LEU A 201 -11.10 13.13 -16.62
N ALA A 202 -12.18 13.07 -15.83
CA ALA A 202 -13.41 13.77 -16.15
C ALA A 202 -13.24 15.29 -16.16
N ALA A 203 -12.42 15.85 -15.24
CA ALA A 203 -12.10 17.26 -15.22
C ALA A 203 -11.27 17.71 -16.42
N VAL A 204 -10.27 16.93 -16.82
CA VAL A 204 -9.46 17.20 -18.02
C VAL A 204 -10.30 17.12 -19.28
N ALA A 205 -11.15 16.09 -19.42
CA ALA A 205 -12.08 15.95 -20.56
C ALA A 205 -13.05 17.14 -20.64
N TYR A 206 -13.59 17.56 -19.49
CA TYR A 206 -14.47 18.72 -19.41
C TYR A 206 -13.76 20.03 -19.80
N ALA A 207 -12.52 20.23 -19.34
CA ALA A 207 -11.71 21.39 -19.70
C ALA A 207 -11.35 21.45 -21.20
N ARG A 208 -11.25 20.29 -21.86
CA ARG A 208 -11.05 20.17 -23.32
C ARG A 208 -12.31 20.45 -24.15
N GLY A 209 -13.45 20.69 -23.50
CA GLY A 209 -14.71 20.98 -24.17
C GLY A 209 -15.50 19.75 -24.63
N GLU A 210 -15.15 18.54 -24.15
CA GLU A 210 -15.98 17.35 -24.38
C GLU A 210 -17.39 17.56 -23.78
N LYS A 211 -18.42 16.97 -24.41
CA LYS A 211 -19.80 17.17 -23.96
C LYS A 211 -20.02 16.46 -22.63
N THR A 212 -20.62 17.16 -21.67
CA THR A 212 -20.88 16.64 -20.32
C THR A 212 -21.55 15.27 -20.30
N HIS A 213 -22.52 15.02 -21.17
CA HIS A 213 -23.20 13.73 -21.26
C HIS A 213 -22.25 12.58 -21.65
N GLU A 214 -21.35 12.82 -22.61
CA GLU A 214 -20.39 11.82 -23.09
C GLU A 214 -19.35 11.49 -22.01
N ILE A 215 -18.88 12.52 -21.29
CA ILE A 215 -17.97 12.35 -20.14
C ILE A 215 -18.65 11.56 -19.03
N MET A 216 -19.90 11.89 -18.69
CA MET A 216 -20.67 11.20 -17.66
C MET A 216 -20.86 9.72 -17.98
N GLN A 217 -21.18 9.39 -19.24
CA GLN A 217 -21.30 8.01 -19.69
C GLN A 217 -19.96 7.26 -19.66
N LYS A 218 -18.89 7.91 -20.13
CA LYS A 218 -17.53 7.35 -20.22
C LYS A 218 -16.95 7.00 -18.85
N PHE A 219 -17.21 7.83 -17.84
CA PHE A 219 -16.66 7.66 -16.48
C PHE A 219 -17.68 7.17 -15.45
N GLY A 220 -18.90 6.81 -15.88
CA GLY A 220 -19.89 6.13 -15.04
C GLY A 220 -20.65 7.01 -14.05
N PHE A 221 -20.72 8.32 -14.27
CA PHE A 221 -21.47 9.24 -13.42
C PHE A 221 -22.97 9.17 -13.74
N ARG A 222 -23.79 8.87 -12.74
CA ARG A 222 -25.25 8.69 -12.93
C ARG A 222 -25.99 10.02 -12.91
N TYR A 223 -25.50 10.97 -12.13
CA TYR A 223 -26.17 12.26 -11.91
C TYR A 223 -25.24 13.44 -12.17
N ARG A 224 -25.81 14.55 -12.65
CA ARG A 224 -25.03 15.78 -12.93
C ARG A 224 -24.39 16.38 -11.67
N SER A 225 -25.04 16.21 -10.52
CA SER A 225 -24.52 16.60 -9.21
C SER A 225 -23.27 15.79 -8.83
N GLU A 226 -23.27 14.49 -9.09
CA GLU A 226 -22.12 13.59 -8.88
C GLU A 226 -20.94 14.01 -9.74
N PHE A 227 -21.18 14.27 -11.03
CA PHE A 227 -20.18 14.80 -11.95
C PHE A 227 -19.62 16.15 -11.48
N THR A 228 -20.47 17.09 -11.10
CA THR A 228 -20.02 18.42 -10.64
C THR A 228 -19.16 18.32 -9.37
N ASN A 229 -19.51 17.39 -8.46
CA ASN A 229 -18.71 17.13 -7.27
C ASN A 229 -17.37 16.45 -7.61
N ALA A 230 -17.34 15.56 -8.60
CA ALA A 230 -16.11 14.97 -9.13
C ALA A 230 -15.17 16.05 -9.67
N ILE A 231 -15.67 16.96 -10.49
CA ILE A 231 -14.89 18.09 -11.02
C ILE A 231 -14.29 18.95 -9.89
N LYS A 232 -15.09 19.29 -8.86
CA LYS A 232 -14.60 20.05 -7.70
C LYS A 232 -13.50 19.31 -6.94
N ARG A 233 -13.66 17.99 -6.72
CA ARG A 233 -12.63 17.17 -6.07
C ARG A 233 -11.35 17.14 -6.90
N ALA A 234 -11.47 16.98 -8.21
CA ALA A 234 -10.32 16.99 -9.13
C ALA A 234 -9.56 18.32 -9.10
N ILE A 235 -10.26 19.45 -9.16
CA ILE A 235 -9.63 20.79 -9.10
C ILE A 235 -8.87 20.97 -7.78
N ASN A 236 -9.47 20.58 -6.66
CA ASN A 236 -8.80 20.64 -5.36
C ASN A 236 -7.56 19.73 -5.29
N LYS A 237 -7.62 18.53 -5.88
CA LYS A 237 -6.47 17.62 -5.98
C LYS A 237 -5.35 18.26 -6.81
N MET A 238 -5.65 18.78 -7.99
CA MET A 238 -4.68 19.45 -8.87
C MET A 238 -4.06 20.69 -8.22
N TYR A 239 -4.87 21.52 -7.54
CA TYR A 239 -4.39 22.71 -6.85
C TYR A 239 -3.43 22.37 -5.70
N ASN A 240 -3.74 21.33 -4.93
CA ASN A 240 -2.88 20.87 -3.84
C ASN A 240 -1.55 20.30 -4.33
N VAL A 241 -1.53 19.66 -5.51
CA VAL A 241 -0.30 19.20 -6.16
C VAL A 241 0.55 20.40 -6.59
N HIS A 242 -0.05 21.39 -7.26
CA HIS A 242 0.66 22.58 -7.72
C HIS A 242 1.30 23.38 -6.56
N LYS A 243 0.53 23.60 -5.48
CA LYS A 243 1.01 24.30 -4.28
C LYS A 243 2.16 23.57 -3.56
N ARG A 244 2.25 22.24 -3.70
CA ARG A 244 3.38 21.46 -3.16
C ARG A 244 4.63 21.57 -4.02
N GLY A 245 4.49 21.69 -5.34
CA GLY A 245 5.60 21.94 -6.28
C GLY A 245 6.28 23.29 -6.03
N GLU A 246 5.51 24.36 -5.81
CA GLU A 246 6.05 25.70 -5.54
C GLU A 246 6.85 25.81 -4.23
N ARG A 247 6.62 24.92 -3.25
CA ARG A 247 7.38 24.89 -1.99
C ARG A 247 8.73 24.17 -2.11
N ALA A 248 8.96 23.41 -3.19
CA ALA A 248 10.20 22.65 -3.37
C ALA A 248 11.31 23.45 -4.08
N GLU A 249 11.00 24.62 -4.65
CA GLU A 249 11.93 25.42 -5.47
C GLU A 249 12.55 26.63 -4.74
N VAL A 250 12.52 26.70 -3.40
CA VAL A 250 13.30 27.73 -2.67
C VAL A 250 14.67 27.14 -2.34
N PRO A 251 15.77 27.57 -2.99
CA PRO A 251 17.11 27.24 -2.53
C PRO A 251 17.35 27.98 -1.21
N GLU A 252 17.76 27.28 -0.16
CA GLU A 252 18.33 27.93 1.02
C GLU A 252 19.64 28.59 0.59
N ASP A 253 19.61 29.91 0.48
CA ASP A 253 20.78 30.73 0.19
C ASP A 253 21.70 30.72 1.43
N ASN A 254 22.86 30.07 1.29
CA ASN A 254 23.92 30.09 2.26
C ASN A 254 24.57 31.47 2.24
N THR A 255 24.22 32.33 3.21
CA THR A 255 25.06 33.48 3.54
C THR A 255 25.93 33.14 4.74
N GLU A 256 27.16 32.71 4.45
CA GLU A 256 28.32 32.99 5.30
C GLU A 256 28.41 34.51 5.50
N MET A 257 28.49 34.95 6.75
CA MET A 257 29.05 36.26 7.07
C MET A 257 30.14 36.08 8.12
N ASP A 258 31.36 36.18 7.59
CA ASP A 258 32.62 36.50 8.23
C ASP A 258 32.49 37.79 9.06
N GLU A 259 32.74 37.70 10.37
CA GLU A 259 33.12 38.86 11.19
C GLU A 259 34.33 38.45 12.04
N SER A 260 35.49 38.56 11.42
CA SER A 260 36.76 38.78 12.10
C SER A 260 37.11 40.27 12.10
N LEU A 261 37.74 40.73 13.20
CA LEU A 261 38.36 42.05 13.49
C LEU A 261 37.41 43.07 14.16
N ALA A 262 37.70 43.70 15.31
CA ALA A 262 38.94 43.89 16.06
C ALA A 262 38.67 44.26 17.55
N LEU A 263 39.66 44.01 18.40
CA LEU A 263 39.78 44.37 19.83
C LEU A 263 39.75 45.91 20.06
N PRO A 264 39.64 46.37 21.33
CA PRO A 264 40.87 46.63 22.06
C PRO A 264 40.85 46.26 23.56
N SER A 265 42.05 45.96 24.03
CA SER A 265 42.54 45.77 25.39
C SER A 265 42.35 46.97 26.32
N VAL A 266 41.93 46.73 27.58
CA VAL A 266 42.60 47.04 28.87
C VAL A 266 42.14 46.02 29.90
#